data_AF-A0A537MLV1-F1
#
_entry.id   AF-A0A537MLV1-F1
#
_cell.length_a   1.000
_cell.length_b   1.000
_cell.length_c   1.000
_cell.angle_alpha   90.00
_cell.angle_beta   90.00
_cell.angle_gamma   90.00
#
_symmetry.space_group_name_H-M   'P 1'
#
loop_
_entity.id
_entity.type
_entity.pdbx_description
1 polymer ?
#
loop_
_entity_poly.entity_id
_entity_poly.type
_entity_poly.pdbx_seq_one_letter_code
_entity_poly.pdbx_strand_id
1 'polypeptide(L)'
;MKHVPFAVSPGSVLREEIEKGLGISQERLARALGVSRLTVNEIVNEKRNVTAEMALKLAKALGTEPEFWLTLQQGWDLFKAQEKCGDLPDVEVLRAPVEFPDGAAERRYAAR
;
A
#
# COMPACT_ATOMS: atom_id res chain seq x y z
N MET A 1 -14.65 14.26 7.71
CA MET A 1 -14.50 12.95 7.02
C MET A 1 -14.21 11.88 8.07
N LYS A 2 -14.91 10.74 8.04
CA LYS A 2 -14.61 9.61 8.94
C LYS A 2 -13.25 9.04 8.51
N HIS A 3 -12.27 9.03 9.41
CA HIS A 3 -11.02 8.29 9.19
C HIS A 3 -11.38 6.83 8.98
N VAL A 4 -11.32 6.36 7.73
CA VAL A 4 -11.41 4.94 7.44
C VAL A 4 -10.15 4.33 8.04
N PRO A 5 -10.24 3.35 8.94
CA PRO A 5 -9.04 2.77 9.54
C PRO A 5 -8.19 2.16 8.42
N PHE A 6 -6.94 2.62 8.27
CA PHE A 6 -5.96 2.11 7.32
C PHE A 6 -5.46 0.70 7.71
N ALA A 7 -6.37 -0.20 8.08
CA ALA A 7 -6.07 -1.58 8.44
C ALA A 7 -5.97 -2.51 7.21
N VAL A 8 -6.01 -1.96 6.00
CA VAL A 8 -5.90 -2.71 4.75
C VAL A 8 -4.45 -2.67 4.30
N SER A 9 -3.78 -3.83 4.26
CA SER A 9 -2.39 -3.94 3.84
C SER A 9 -2.29 -4.34 2.36
N PRO A 10 -1.15 -4.07 1.70
CA PRO A 10 -0.89 -4.63 0.38
C PRO A 10 -0.96 -6.15 0.35
N GLY A 11 -0.54 -6.81 1.44
CA GLY A 11 -0.53 -8.27 1.55
C GLY A 11 -1.93 -8.86 1.60
N SER A 12 -2.86 -8.23 2.34
CA SER A 12 -4.25 -8.68 2.43
C SER A 12 -4.98 -8.51 1.09
N VAL A 13 -4.81 -7.36 0.43
CA VAL A 13 -5.37 -7.11 -0.90
C VAL A 13 -4.80 -8.09 -1.92
N LEU A 14 -3.48 -8.29 -1.93
CA LEU A 14 -2.86 -9.21 -2.87
C LEU A 14 -3.34 -10.66 -2.68
N ARG A 15 -3.57 -11.08 -1.43
CA ARG A 15 -4.15 -12.39 -1.12
C ARG A 15 -5.54 -12.53 -1.72
N GLU A 16 -6.39 -11.54 -1.54
CA GLU A 16 -7.76 -11.53 -2.06
C GLU A 16 -7.79 -11.56 -3.59
N GLU A 17 -6.92 -10.80 -4.25
CA GLU A 17 -6.76 -10.83 -5.71
C GLU A 17 -6.33 -12.21 -6.23
N ILE A 18 -5.40 -12.88 -5.52
CA ILE A 18 -4.95 -14.22 -5.87
C ILE A 18 -6.08 -15.26 -5.70
N GLU A 19 -6.74 -15.26 -4.54
CA GLU A 19 -7.70 -16.29 -4.14
C GLU A 19 -9.08 -16.11 -4.78
N LYS A 20 -9.62 -14.88 -4.77
CA LYS A 20 -10.98 -14.58 -5.21
C LYS A 20 -11.04 -13.86 -6.55
N GLY A 21 -10.11 -12.93 -6.80
CA GLY A 21 -10.10 -12.15 -8.04
C GLY A 21 -9.75 -13.00 -9.26
N LEU A 22 -8.62 -13.70 -9.19
CA LEU A 22 -8.05 -14.45 -10.32
C LEU A 22 -8.13 -15.97 -10.14
N GLY A 23 -8.31 -16.47 -8.91
CA GLY A 23 -8.32 -17.91 -8.63
C GLY A 23 -7.01 -18.62 -9.00
N ILE A 24 -5.87 -17.93 -8.84
CA ILE A 24 -4.54 -18.44 -9.20
C ILE A 24 -3.72 -18.80 -7.96
N SER A 25 -2.58 -19.46 -8.16
CA SER A 25 -1.60 -19.68 -7.08
C SER A 25 -0.61 -18.52 -6.96
N GLN A 26 -0.03 -18.35 -5.78
CA GLN A 26 1.10 -17.41 -5.56
C GLN A 26 2.28 -17.70 -6.52
N GLU A 27 2.49 -18.96 -6.86
CA GLU A 27 3.49 -19.41 -7.83
C GLU A 27 3.19 -18.89 -9.25
N ARG A 28 1.92 -18.94 -9.69
CA ARG A 28 1.52 -18.38 -10.98
C ARG A 28 1.76 -16.87 -11.02
N LEU A 29 1.40 -16.16 -9.96
CA LEU A 29 1.64 -14.72 -9.85
C LEU A 29 3.14 -14.41 -9.87
N ALA A 30 3.95 -15.14 -9.11
CA ALA A 30 5.40 -14.94 -9.05
C ALA A 30 6.05 -15.02 -10.44
N ARG A 31 5.65 -16.01 -11.25
CA ARG A 31 6.09 -16.13 -12.65
C ARG A 31 5.65 -14.93 -13.50
N ALA A 32 4.42 -14.45 -13.34
CA ALA A 32 3.93 -13.29 -14.08
C ALA A 32 4.68 -11.99 -13.71
N LEU A 33 5.08 -11.86 -12.45
CA LEU A 33 5.86 -10.73 -11.94
C LEU A 33 7.37 -10.84 -12.22
N GLY A 34 7.85 -12.01 -12.65
CA GLY A 34 9.29 -12.28 -12.83
C GLY A 34 10.07 -12.25 -11.52
N VAL A 35 9.48 -12.75 -10.43
CA VAL A 35 10.10 -12.82 -9.10
C VAL A 35 9.98 -14.23 -8.52
N SER A 36 10.67 -14.49 -7.41
CA SER A 36 10.52 -15.77 -6.71
C SER A 36 9.16 -15.89 -6.02
N ARG A 37 8.66 -17.12 -5.86
CA ARG A 37 7.47 -17.39 -5.03
C ARG A 37 7.64 -16.90 -3.59
N LEU A 38 8.86 -16.98 -3.04
CA LEU A 38 9.16 -16.45 -1.72
C LEU A 38 8.86 -14.95 -1.64
N THR A 39 9.23 -14.17 -2.66
CA THR A 39 8.94 -12.74 -2.72
C THR A 39 7.44 -12.46 -2.63
N VAL A 40 6.61 -13.18 -3.40
CA VAL A 40 5.15 -13.05 -3.34
C VAL A 40 4.62 -13.47 -1.96
N ASN A 41 5.13 -14.57 -1.42
CA ASN A 41 4.72 -15.06 -0.10
C ASN A 41 5.05 -14.07 1.02
N GLU A 42 6.22 -13.43 0.97
CA GLU A 42 6.62 -12.41 1.94
C GLU A 42 5.73 -11.17 1.85
N ILE A 43 5.32 -10.75 0.64
CA ILE A 43 4.38 -9.63 0.48
C ILE A 43 2.99 -9.99 1.02
N VAL A 44 2.47 -11.17 0.66
CA VAL A 44 1.15 -11.66 1.13
C VAL A 44 1.08 -11.83 2.65
N ASN A 45 2.22 -12.06 3.31
CA ASN A 45 2.33 -12.16 4.76
C ASN A 45 2.95 -10.92 5.40
N GLU A 46 3.02 -9.78 4.68
CA GLU A 46 3.48 -8.48 5.19
C GLU A 46 4.91 -8.47 5.75
N LYS A 47 5.72 -9.47 5.39
CA LYS A 47 7.14 -9.59 5.71
C LYS A 47 8.02 -8.79 4.76
N ARG A 48 7.50 -8.44 3.58
CA ARG A 48 8.16 -7.61 2.58
C ARG A 48 7.24 -6.49 2.14
N ASN A 49 7.77 -5.27 2.14
CA ASN A 49 7.07 -4.10 1.63
C ASN A 49 6.98 -4.12 0.11
N VAL A 50 5.89 -3.56 -0.43
CA VAL A 50 5.73 -3.26 -1.84
C VAL A 50 6.54 -2.00 -2.18
N THR A 51 7.64 -2.18 -2.90
CA THR A 51 8.45 -1.09 -3.44
C THR A 51 7.82 -0.50 -4.70
N ALA A 52 8.30 0.66 -5.16
CA ALA A 52 7.85 1.25 -6.44
C ALA A 52 8.04 0.30 -7.63
N GLU A 53 9.15 -0.44 -7.68
CA GLU A 53 9.38 -1.44 -8.73
C GLU A 53 8.34 -2.58 -8.66
N MET A 54 8.03 -3.07 -7.45
CA MET A 54 7.02 -4.10 -7.27
C MET A 54 5.62 -3.60 -7.61
N ALA A 55 5.30 -2.35 -7.24
CA ALA A 55 4.03 -1.70 -7.59
C ALA A 55 3.84 -1.62 -9.12
N LEU A 56 4.88 -1.25 -9.88
CA LEU A 56 4.85 -1.26 -11.34
C LEU A 56 4.60 -2.66 -11.91
N LYS A 57 5.24 -3.70 -11.34
CA LYS A 57 5.02 -5.09 -11.76
C LYS A 57 3.60 -5.56 -11.46
N LEU A 58 3.09 -5.28 -10.26
CA LEU A 58 1.72 -5.63 -9.84
C LEU A 58 0.68 -4.91 -10.70
N ALA A 59 0.85 -3.60 -10.92
CA ALA A 59 0.02 -2.80 -11.80
C ALA A 59 -0.12 -3.43 -13.19
N LYS A 60 1.02 -3.76 -13.81
CA LYS A 60 1.06 -4.39 -15.13
C LYS A 60 0.44 -5.79 -15.14
N ALA A 61 0.68 -6.61 -14.11
CA ALA A 61 0.21 -7.99 -14.06
C ALA A 61 -1.28 -8.11 -13.72
N LEU A 62 -1.82 -7.15 -12.97
CA LEU A 62 -3.18 -7.20 -12.40
C LEU A 62 -4.12 -6.15 -12.99
N GLY A 63 -3.65 -5.30 -13.91
CA GLY A 63 -4.48 -4.27 -14.54
C GLY A 63 -4.89 -3.16 -13.56
N THR A 64 -4.01 -2.79 -12.64
CA THR A 64 -4.23 -1.75 -11.62
C THR A 64 -3.25 -0.59 -11.81
N GLU A 65 -3.40 0.50 -11.04
CA GLU A 65 -2.42 1.59 -11.04
C GLU A 65 -1.29 1.34 -10.01
N PRO A 66 -0.02 1.69 -10.30
CA PRO A 66 1.07 1.55 -9.34
C PRO A 66 0.82 2.33 -8.03
N GLU A 67 0.19 3.50 -8.14
CA GLU A 67 -0.14 4.39 -7.03
C GLU A 67 -1.11 3.74 -6.04
N PHE A 68 -2.00 2.86 -6.51
CA PHE A 68 -2.90 2.09 -5.66
C PHE A 68 -2.10 1.25 -4.65
N TRP A 69 -1.11 0.49 -5.14
CA TRP A 69 -0.27 -0.36 -4.29
C TRP A 69 0.60 0.44 -3.33
N LEU A 70 1.15 1.57 -3.79
CA LEU A 70 1.96 2.45 -2.95
C LEU A 70 1.13 3.14 -1.87
N THR A 71 -0.11 3.50 -2.17
CA THR A 71 -1.02 4.10 -1.18
C THR A 71 -1.36 3.11 -0.08
N LEU A 72 -1.63 1.84 -0.43
CA LEU A 72 -1.82 0.77 0.55
C LEU A 72 -0.57 0.57 1.42
N GLN A 73 0.62 0.56 0.81
CA GLN A 73 1.87 0.39 1.54
C GLN A 73 2.13 1.55 2.51
N GLN A 74 1.91 2.79 2.09
CA GLN A 74 2.06 3.98 2.93
C GLN A 74 1.09 3.96 4.11
N GLY A 75 -0.19 3.64 3.86
CA GLY A 75 -1.18 3.50 4.93
C GLY A 75 -0.79 2.43 5.95
N TRP A 76 -0.34 1.27 5.47
CA TRP A 76 0.10 0.17 6.32
C TRP A 76 1.36 0.49 7.13
N ASP A 77 2.34 1.16 6.52
CA ASP A 77 3.55 1.57 7.23
C ASP A 77 3.27 2.63 8.30
N LEU A 78 2.36 3.57 8.03
CA LEU A 78 1.91 4.54 9.03
C LEU A 78 1.17 3.86 10.18
N PHE A 79 0.27 2.92 9.90
CA PHE A 79 -0.43 2.14 10.92
C PHE A 79 0.55 1.40 11.84
N LYS A 80 1.50 0.65 11.28
CA LYS A 80 2.53 -0.04 12.07
C LYS A 80 3.42 0.92 12.86
N ALA A 81 3.74 2.09 12.29
CA ALA A 81 4.53 3.10 12.98
C ALA A 81 3.77 3.68 14.18
N GLN A 82 2.47 3.95 14.03
CA GLN A 82 1.61 4.40 15.12
C GLN A 82 1.53 3.37 16.25
N GLU A 83 1.30 2.09 15.92
CA GLU A 83 1.28 1.00 16.90
C GLU A 83 2.62 0.85 17.65
N LYS A 84 3.74 1.01 16.94
CA LYS A 84 5.07 0.88 17.54
C LYS A 84 5.47 2.10 18.37
N CYS A 85 5.14 3.29 17.90
CA CYS A 85 5.53 4.53 18.57
C CYS A 85 4.62 4.85 19.76
N GLY A 86 3.38 4.35 19.80
CA GLY A 86 2.42 4.75 20.84
C GLY A 86 2.27 6.26 20.86
N ASP A 87 2.43 6.88 22.03
CA ASP A 87 2.67 8.32 22.15
C ASP A 87 4.09 8.64 21.65
N LEU A 88 4.18 9.40 20.56
CA LEU A 88 5.46 9.92 20.07
C LEU A 88 6.23 10.59 21.22
N PRO A 89 7.57 10.43 21.29
CA PRO A 89 8.37 11.17 22.25
C PRO A 89 8.12 12.67 22.07
N ASP A 90 8.32 13.46 23.11
CA ASP A 90 8.05 14.90 23.06
C ASP A 90 8.92 15.56 21.96
N VAL A 91 8.29 15.85 20.81
CA VAL A 91 8.95 16.42 19.63
C VAL A 91 8.73 17.92 19.63
N GLU A 92 9.81 18.70 19.52
CA GLU A 92 9.72 20.15 19.38
C GLU A 92 8.92 20.54 18.12
N VAL A 93 7.86 21.33 18.32
CA VAL A 93 7.02 21.84 17.23
C VAL A 93 7.69 23.07 16.61
N LEU A 94 8.40 22.85 15.49
CA LEU A 94 9.13 23.93 14.79
C LEU A 94 8.23 24.88 13.99
N ARG A 95 6.98 24.49 13.69
CA ARG A 95 6.03 25.31 12.93
C ARG A 95 4.58 24.95 13.24
N ALA A 96 3.69 25.91 13.07
CA ALA A 96 2.25 25.68 13.10
C ALA A 96 1.82 24.67 12.01
N PRO A 97 0.71 23.93 12.22
CA PRO A 97 0.13 23.06 11.20
C PRO A 97 -0.10 23.81 9.89
N VAL A 98 0.26 23.18 8.78
CA VAL A 98 -0.04 23.73 7.45
C VAL A 98 -1.53 23.47 7.17
N GLU A 99 -2.32 24.53 7.08
CA GLU A 99 -3.68 24.44 6.57
C GLU A 99 -3.62 24.16 5.06
N PHE A 100 -4.09 22.98 4.66
CA PHE A 100 -4.32 22.70 3.26
C PHE A 100 -5.71 23.22 2.89
N PRO A 101 -5.85 24.19 1.97
CA PRO A 101 -7.17 24.63 1.53
C PRO A 101 -7.95 23.43 0.97
N ASP A 102 -9.18 23.25 1.45
CA ASP A 102 -10.07 22.17 1.02
C ASP A 102 -10.09 22.06 -0.52
N GLY A 103 -9.88 20.85 -1.03
CA GLY A 103 -9.86 20.56 -2.46
C GLY A 103 -8.49 20.65 -3.16
N ALA A 104 -7.38 20.88 -2.46
CA ALA A 104 -6.04 20.76 -3.08
C ALA A 104 -5.68 19.30 -3.43
N ALA A 105 -6.18 18.32 -2.67
CA ALA A 105 -5.97 16.89 -2.93
C ALA A 105 -6.80 16.37 -4.12
N GLU A 106 -8.01 16.86 -4.32
CA GLU A 106 -8.97 16.37 -5.33
C GLU A 106 -8.59 16.79 -6.76
N ARG A 107 -7.93 17.94 -6.93
CA ARG A 107 -7.51 18.45 -8.26
C ARG A 107 -6.49 17.57 -8.97
N ARG A 108 -5.77 16.69 -8.26
CA ARG A 108 -4.80 15.76 -8.86
C ARG A 108 -5.44 14.54 -9.54
N TYR A 109 -6.67 14.19 -9.16
CA TYR A 109 -7.39 13.02 -9.72
C TYR A 109 -8.50 13.40 -10.72
N ALA A 110 -9.01 14.62 -10.68
CA ALA A 110 -10.06 15.09 -11.60
C ALA A 110 -9.57 15.49 -13.01
N ALA A 111 -8.29 15.26 -13.34
CA ALA A 111 -7.66 15.70 -14.58
C ALA A 111 -7.31 14.56 -15.57
N ARG A 112 -8.06 13.45 -15.56
CA ARG A 112 -7.98 12.40 -16.58
C ARG A 112 -9.35 12.03 -17.11
#